data_AF-A0A537I890-F1
#
_entry.id   AF-A0A537I890-F1
#
_cell.length_a   1.000
_cell.length_b   1.000
_cell.length_c   1.000
_cell.angle_alpha   90.00
_cell.angle_beta   90.00
_cell.angle_gamma   90.00
#
_symmetry.space_group_name_H-M   'P 1'
#
loop_
_entity.id
_entity.type
_entity.pdbx_description
1 polymer ?
#
loop_
_entity_poly.entity_id
_entity_poly.type
_entity_poly.pdbx_seq_one_letter_code
_entity_poly.pdbx_strand_id
1 'polypeptide(L)'
;MPKIFLLDIDGCICEHVDNEHPELMGVAQPYLESIKKINEWYDQGHYICFFTARTEEHREVTLEWLGKNGVKFHQLILGKPRRNRGDEYH
;
A
#
# COMPACT_ATOMS: atom_id res chain seq x y z
N MET A 1 -3.77 23.74 -2.28
CA MET A 1 -4.74 23.18 -1.31
C MET A 1 -4.31 21.76 -0.97
N PRO A 2 -4.24 21.40 0.32
CA PRO A 2 -3.98 20.03 0.75
C PRO A 2 -5.04 19.06 0.21
N LYS A 3 -4.62 17.84 -0.12
CA LYS A 3 -5.49 16.74 -0.58
C LYS A 3 -5.30 15.53 0.33
N ILE A 4 -6.27 14.63 0.30
CA ILE A 4 -6.18 13.30 0.91
C ILE A 4 -6.03 12.30 -0.24
N PHE A 5 -4.94 11.55 -0.23
CA PHE A 5 -4.71 10.44 -1.14
C PHE A 5 -4.97 9.12 -0.43
N LEU A 6 -5.88 8.33 -0.99
CA LEU A 6 -6.15 6.97 -0.57
C LEU A 6 -5.54 6.03 -1.61
N LEU A 7 -4.49 5.29 -1.24
CA LEU A 7 -3.63 4.57 -2.17
C LEU A 7 -3.62 3.07 -1.85
N ASP A 8 -3.56 2.23 -2.88
CA ASP A 8 -3.29 0.80 -2.70
C ASP A 8 -1.79 0.54 -2.51
N ILE A 9 -1.42 -0.68 -2.17
CA ILE A 9 -0.02 -1.12 -2.07
C ILE A 9 0.33 -2.04 -3.25
N ASP A 10 -0.27 -3.22 -3.29
CA ASP A 10 0.07 -4.31 -4.21
C ASP A 10 -0.38 -3.99 -5.64
N GLY A 11 0.59 -3.84 -6.56
CA GLY A 11 0.34 -3.37 -7.93
C GLY A 11 0.26 -1.84 -8.08
N CYS A 12 0.50 -1.07 -7.00
CA CYS A 12 0.50 0.40 -7.03
C CYS A 12 1.86 1.01 -6.69
N ILE A 13 2.49 0.54 -5.60
CA ILE A 13 3.83 1.00 -5.15
C ILE A 13 4.86 -0.13 -5.16
N CYS A 14 4.41 -1.36 -5.41
CA CYS A 14 5.25 -2.54 -5.60
C CYS A 14 4.54 -3.54 -6.52
N GLU A 15 5.24 -4.61 -6.87
CA GLU A 15 4.63 -5.78 -7.52
C GLU A 15 3.38 -6.27 -6.77
N HIS A 16 2.45 -6.87 -7.53
CA HIS A 16 1.24 -7.45 -6.96
C HIS A 16 1.60 -8.71 -6.16
N VAL A 17 1.22 -8.75 -4.88
CA VAL A 17 1.41 -9.89 -3.99
C VAL A 17 0.07 -10.32 -3.40
N ASP A 18 -0.30 -11.57 -3.66
CA ASP A 18 -1.46 -12.22 -3.08
C ASP A 18 -1.23 -12.52 -1.58
N ASN A 19 -2.29 -12.57 -0.79
CA ASN A 19 -2.14 -12.78 0.66
C ASN A 19 -1.86 -14.23 1.03
N GLU A 20 -2.12 -15.13 0.09
CA GLU A 20 -1.75 -16.53 0.13
C GLU A 20 -0.23 -16.72 0.06
N HIS A 21 0.53 -15.67 -0.28
CA HIS A 21 1.99 -15.65 -0.40
C HIS A 21 2.64 -14.53 0.44
N PRO A 22 2.43 -14.50 1.78
CA PRO A 22 2.92 -13.43 2.65
C PRO A 22 4.45 -13.34 2.68
N GLU A 23 5.16 -14.42 2.39
CA GLU A 23 6.62 -14.47 2.28
C GLU A 23 7.18 -13.54 1.20
N LEU A 24 6.36 -13.22 0.18
CA LEU A 24 6.75 -12.32 -0.90
C LEU A 24 6.58 -10.84 -0.54
N MET A 25 5.73 -10.52 0.45
CA MET A 25 5.40 -9.13 0.80
C MET A 25 6.61 -8.31 1.26
N GLY A 26 7.57 -8.94 1.97
CA GLY A 26 8.78 -8.28 2.47
C GLY A 26 9.87 -8.07 1.41
N VAL A 27 9.74 -8.72 0.25
CA VAL A 27 10.71 -8.68 -0.85
C VAL A 27 10.13 -8.21 -2.18
N ALA A 28 8.85 -7.85 -2.20
CA ALA A 28 8.15 -7.32 -3.37
C ALA A 28 8.93 -6.16 -3.99
N GLN A 29 9.14 -6.18 -5.31
CA GLN A 29 9.95 -5.16 -5.96
C GLN A 29 9.24 -3.80 -5.93
N PRO A 30 9.91 -2.73 -5.45
CA PRO A 30 9.31 -1.42 -5.34
C PRO A 30 9.19 -0.71 -6.69
N TYR A 31 8.12 0.06 -6.87
CA TYR A 31 7.97 1.03 -7.95
C TYR A 31 8.53 2.38 -7.46
N LEU A 32 9.83 2.60 -7.71
CA LEU A 32 10.57 3.73 -7.16
C LEU A 32 9.97 5.10 -7.54
N GLU A 33 9.48 5.26 -8.76
CA GLU A 33 8.83 6.51 -9.19
C GLU A 33 7.51 6.77 -8.47
N SER A 34 6.72 5.72 -8.18
CA SER A 34 5.49 5.84 -7.38
C SER A 34 5.82 6.30 -5.95
N ILE A 35 6.80 5.66 -5.32
CA ILE A 35 7.24 6.00 -3.96
C ILE A 35 7.76 7.44 -3.90
N LYS A 36 8.61 7.83 -4.87
CA LYS A 36 9.09 9.21 -5.00
C LYS A 36 7.92 10.19 -5.08
N LYS A 37 6.91 9.87 -5.90
CA LYS A 37 5.75 10.76 -6.07
C LYS A 37 4.93 10.90 -4.79
N ILE A 38 4.73 9.80 -4.07
CA ILE A 38 4.03 9.78 -2.79
C ILE A 38 4.78 10.61 -1.75
N ASN A 39 6.10 10.47 -1.69
CA ASN A 39 6.93 11.25 -0.78
C ASN A 39 6.91 12.75 -1.13
N GLU A 40 6.91 13.12 -2.42
CA GLU A 40 6.70 14.51 -2.86
C GLU A 40 5.35 15.06 -2.37
N TRP A 41 4.27 14.30 -2.51
CA TRP A 41 2.94 14.72 -2.03
C TRP A 41 2.90 14.87 -0.51
N TYR A 42 3.54 13.94 0.21
CA TYR A 42 3.70 14.05 1.66
C TYR A 42 4.42 15.34 2.04
N ASP A 43 5.56 15.62 1.41
CA ASP A 43 6.39 16.80 1.70
C ASP A 43 5.70 18.12 1.29
N GLN A 44 4.75 18.07 0.36
CA GLN A 44 3.86 19.19 0.00
C GLN A 44 2.70 19.39 0.99
N GLY A 45 2.61 18.59 2.05
CA GLY A 45 1.57 18.69 3.08
C GLY A 45 0.25 18.01 2.68
N HIS A 46 0.28 17.04 1.76
CA HIS A 46 -0.88 16.20 1.48
C HIS A 46 -0.97 15.02 2.47
N TYR A 47 -2.20 14.63 2.80
CA TYR A 47 -2.44 13.46 3.65
C TYR A 47 -2.35 12.20 2.81
N ILE A 48 -1.52 11.25 3.23
CA ILE A 48 -1.27 9.98 2.54
C ILE A 48 -1.81 8.85 3.41
N CYS A 49 -2.85 8.18 2.93
CA CYS A 49 -3.43 7.00 3.57
C CYS A 49 -3.30 5.80 2.65
N PHE A 50 -2.62 4.75 3.10
CA PHE A 50 -2.69 3.46 2.42
C PHE A 50 -3.96 2.71 2.83
N PHE A 51 -4.66 2.17 1.84
CA PHE A 51 -5.83 1.33 2.01
C PHE A 51 -5.68 0.09 1.13
N THR A 52 -5.25 -1.00 1.77
CA THR A 52 -4.80 -2.22 1.11
C THR A 52 -5.68 -3.42 1.47
N ALA A 53 -5.75 -4.36 0.53
CA ALA A 53 -6.40 -5.65 0.70
C ALA A 53 -5.61 -6.62 1.60
N ARG A 54 -4.38 -6.26 1.98
CA ARG A 54 -3.62 -7.01 2.99
C ARG A 54 -4.42 -7.12 4.28
N THR A 55 -4.44 -8.30 4.91
CA THR A 55 -5.13 -8.49 6.19
C THR A 55 -4.28 -7.96 7.36
N GLU A 56 -4.91 -7.77 8.52
CA GLU A 56 -4.22 -7.37 9.76
C GLU A 56 -3.06 -8.30 10.15
N GLU A 57 -3.14 -9.59 9.79
CA GLU A 57 -2.07 -10.58 10.02
C GLU A 57 -0.76 -10.19 9.33
N HIS A 58 -0.82 -9.40 8.25
CA HIS A 58 0.36 -8.98 7.49
C HIS A 58 0.79 -7.54 7.79
N ARG A 59 0.28 -6.94 8.87
CA ARG A 59 0.61 -5.56 9.24
C ARG A 59 2.11 -5.36 9.46
N GLU A 60 2.76 -6.25 10.21
CA GLU A 60 4.17 -6.12 10.57
C GLU A 60 5.07 -6.12 9.33
N VAL A 61 4.97 -7.16 8.49
CA VAL A 61 5.74 -7.24 7.23
C VAL A 61 5.45 -6.07 6.29
N THR A 62 4.22 -5.54 6.29
CA THR A 62 3.86 -4.36 5.50
C THR A 62 4.56 -3.11 6.02
N LEU A 63 4.56 -2.88 7.33
CA LEU A 63 5.24 -1.74 7.95
C LEU A 63 6.76 -1.83 7.77
N GLU A 64 7.34 -3.01 7.91
CA GLU A 64 8.76 -3.26 7.65
C GLU A 64 9.12 -2.94 6.20
N TRP A 65 8.32 -3.40 5.23
CA TRP A 65 8.56 -3.11 3.83
C TRP A 65 8.44 -1.60 3.52
N LEU A 66 7.41 -0.93 4.05
CA LEU A 66 7.22 0.52 3.89
C LEU A 66 8.41 1.30 4.49
N GLY A 67 8.85 0.90 5.69
CA GLY A 67 9.99 1.51 6.37
C GLY A 67 11.31 1.29 5.62
N LYS A 68 11.58 0.06 5.18
CA LYS A 68 12.76 -0.32 4.38
C LYS A 68 12.85 0.50 3.09
N ASN A 69 11.72 0.78 2.45
CA ASN A 69 11.65 1.53 1.20
C ASN A 69 11.48 3.06 1.40
N GLY A 70 11.53 3.54 2.64
CA GLY A 70 11.47 4.97 2.95
C GLY A 70 10.15 5.64 2.53
N VAL A 71 9.04 4.91 2.58
CA VAL A 71 7.72 5.43 2.20
C VAL A 71 7.17 6.30 3.32
N LYS A 72 6.85 7.57 3.03
CA LYS A 72 6.23 8.50 3.97
C LYS A 72 4.70 8.41 3.85
N PHE A 73 4.02 8.17 4.96
CA PHE A 73 2.56 8.09 5.01
C PHE A 73 2.03 8.49 6.38
N HIS A 74 0.74 8.81 6.46
CA HIS A 74 0.08 9.22 7.69
C HIS A 74 -0.73 8.09 8.33
N GLN A 75 -1.37 7.25 7.50
CA GLN A 75 -2.22 6.17 7.97
C GLN A 75 -2.13 4.94 7.07
N LEU A 76 -2.23 3.76 7.69
CA LEU A 76 -2.33 2.47 7.01
C LEU A 76 -3.59 1.75 7.49
N ILE A 77 -4.52 1.53 6.57
CA ILE A 77 -5.77 0.80 6.77
C ILE A 77 -5.64 -0.53 6.01
N LEU A 78 -5.70 -1.63 6.76
CA LEU A 78 -5.70 -2.99 6.22
C LEU A 78 -7.13 -3.54 6.13
N GLY A 79 -7.30 -4.65 5.43
CA GLY A 79 -8.59 -5.33 5.30
C GLY A 79 -9.55 -4.66 4.31
N LYS A 80 -9.04 -3.93 3.31
CA LYS A 80 -9.85 -3.50 2.16
C LYS A 80 -10.58 -4.72 1.58
N PRO A 81 -11.92 -4.68 1.38
CA PRO A 81 -12.65 -5.79 0.81
C PRO A 81 -12.05 -6.22 -0.53
N ARG A 82 -11.77 -7.53 -0.66
CA ARG A 82 -11.29 -8.12 -1.91
C ARG A 82 -12.46 -8.58 -2.74
N ARG A 83 -12.29 -8.46 -4.05
CA ARG A 83 -13.17 -9.10 -5.02
C ARG A 83 -12.65 -10.50 -5.29
N ASN A 84 -13.42 -11.51 -4.95
CA ASN A 84 -13.16 -12.88 -5.37
C ASN A 84 -13.67 -13.10 -6.79
N ARG A 85 -13.11 -14.10 -7.48
CA ARG A 85 -13.56 -14.46 -8.82
C ARG A 85 -15.00 -14.97 -8.74
N GLY A 86 -15.94 -14.19 -9.27
CA GLY A 86 -17.38 -14.49 -9.24
C GLY A 86 -18.24 -13.44 -8.54
N ASP A 87 -17.62 -12.43 -7.90
CA ASP A 87 -18.38 -11.34 -7.27
C ASP A 87 -18.91 -10.37 -8.34
N GLU A 88 -20.21 -10.05 -8.28
CA GLU A 88 -20.84 -9.01 -9.09
C GLU A 88 -20.69 -7.64 -8.44
N TYR A 89 -20.50 -6.60 -9.26
CA TYR A 89 -20.65 -5.22 -8.80
C TYR A 89 -22.15 -4.91 -8.74
N HIS A 90 -22.67 -4.65 -7.55
CA HIS A 90 -24.00 -4.05 -7.38
C HIS A 90 -23.92 -2.53 -7.56
#